data_AF-A0AAJ6D8R7-F1
#
_entry.id   AF-A0AAJ6D8R7-F1
#
_cell.length_a   1.000
_cell.length_b   1.000
_cell.length_c   1.000
_cell.angle_alpha   90.00
_cell.angle_beta   90.00
_cell.angle_gamma   90.00
#
_symmetry.space_group_name_H-M   'P 1'
#
loop_
_entity.id
_entity.type
_entity.pdbx_description
1 polymer ?
#
loop_
_entity_poly.entity_id
_entity_poly.type
_entity_poly.pdbx_seq_one_letter_code
_entity_poly.pdbx_strand_id
1 'polypeptide(L)'
;MSEHTISATDIDPVVRAAAELHAREAGQTLSEYLAGLVFNQSTAGDMDRSLEKSTSYQWLLNHYWAESEEFRHWNMRVRETLLPDVSASPTLKLVFVFNSRLHSAAFLMGAAFHEASVSDFELPRHQRSSVHRVQKRRNWYSHIVDDCLARSREVRLALLHRWTPTPRAEQLAINAFVLLTELTPARTELLRLCQYDRPRAFSELAKHIDLAADQFQLSADLLAEVEGGTSAIELSDEQRFVNISTALLDRSGGGVSLTEGAKMLGTSRQALHKRVKLGSAFGLMHGTEIVLPKFQFVANGNETRLVEGLAKVTKLFDASGAGRWSMLQFLIDPDPNLADTPQRILAEGRVGDVVTAAKAYLGVDEG
;
A
#
# COMPACT_ATOMS: atom_id res chain seq x y z
N MET A 1 17.23 -31.76 25.06
CA MET A 1 16.15 -31.93 24.06
C MET A 1 15.57 -30.56 23.83
N SER A 2 15.96 -29.95 22.72
CA SER A 2 15.75 -28.53 22.43
C SER A 2 14.48 -28.41 21.59
N GLU A 3 13.46 -27.74 22.12
CA GLU A 3 12.25 -27.37 21.40
C GLU A 3 12.60 -26.30 20.36
N HIS A 4 12.45 -26.64 19.08
CA HIS A 4 12.50 -25.67 18.00
C HIS A 4 11.19 -24.87 18.01
N THR A 5 11.26 -23.66 18.55
CA THR A 5 10.30 -22.58 18.27
C THR A 5 10.36 -22.26 16.78
N ILE A 6 9.27 -22.55 16.07
CA ILE A 6 9.05 -22.15 14.68
C ILE A 6 8.98 -20.61 14.67
N SER A 7 10.05 -19.99 14.18
CA SER A 7 10.12 -18.54 13.94
C SER A 7 9.03 -18.15 12.94
N ALA A 8 8.44 -16.97 13.15
CA ALA A 8 7.51 -16.37 12.22
C ALA A 8 8.12 -16.34 10.80
N THR A 9 7.26 -16.62 9.83
CA THR A 9 7.47 -16.62 8.38
C THR A 9 8.30 -15.43 7.90
N ASP A 10 9.62 -15.63 7.77
CA ASP A 10 10.48 -14.81 6.91
C ASP A 10 10.33 -15.39 5.50
N ILE A 11 9.72 -14.63 4.59
CA ILE A 11 9.77 -14.96 3.16
C ILE A 11 11.23 -14.86 2.69
N ASP A 12 11.63 -15.74 1.77
CA ASP A 12 12.99 -15.76 1.25
C ASP A 12 13.39 -14.35 0.73
N PRO A 13 14.47 -13.74 1.26
CA PRO A 13 14.91 -12.41 0.86
C PRO A 13 15.22 -12.30 -0.63
N VAL A 14 15.55 -13.41 -1.30
CA VAL A 14 15.75 -13.47 -2.75
C VAL A 14 14.44 -13.28 -3.49
N VAL A 15 13.35 -13.87 -3.00
CA VAL A 15 12.01 -13.76 -3.60
C VAL A 15 11.50 -12.32 -3.49
N ARG A 16 11.72 -11.69 -2.33
CA ARG A 16 11.37 -10.28 -2.10
C ARG A 16 12.15 -9.34 -3.01
N ALA A 17 13.47 -9.50 -3.10
CA ALA A 17 14.33 -8.67 -3.96
C ALA A 17 13.98 -8.82 -5.45
N ALA A 18 13.65 -10.03 -5.89
CA ALA A 18 13.18 -10.28 -7.25
C ALA A 18 11.84 -9.60 -7.54
N ALA A 19 10.88 -9.67 -6.62
CA ALA A 19 9.60 -8.99 -6.77
C ALA A 19 9.74 -7.46 -6.80
N GLU A 20 10.61 -6.89 -5.99
CA GLU A 20 10.91 -5.45 -5.98
C GLU A 20 11.58 -4.98 -7.29
N LEU A 21 12.50 -5.77 -7.83
CA LEU A 21 13.15 -5.48 -9.11
C LEU A 21 12.12 -5.47 -10.25
N HIS A 22 11.30 -6.51 -10.36
CA HIS A 22 10.31 -6.62 -11.42
C HIS A 22 9.18 -5.58 -11.29
N ALA A 23 8.79 -5.20 -10.08
CA ALA A 23 7.86 -4.10 -9.86
C ALA A 23 8.43 -2.78 -10.42
N ARG A 24 9.72 -2.49 -10.16
CA ARG A 24 10.41 -1.30 -10.69
C ARG A 24 10.51 -1.33 -12.22
N GLU A 25 10.83 -2.48 -12.80
CA GLU A 25 10.88 -2.67 -14.26
C GLU A 25 9.50 -2.45 -14.91
N ALA A 26 8.42 -2.84 -14.23
CA ALA A 26 7.05 -2.66 -14.69
C ALA A 26 6.49 -1.24 -14.44
N GLY A 27 7.25 -0.34 -13.78
CA GLY A 27 6.77 0.98 -13.38
C GLY A 27 5.62 0.94 -12.36
N GLN A 28 5.51 -0.17 -11.62
CA GLN A 28 4.44 -0.44 -10.65
C GLN A 28 5.00 -0.38 -9.23
N THR A 29 4.15 -0.10 -8.26
CA THR A 29 4.46 -0.36 -6.86
C THR A 29 4.53 -1.88 -6.62
N LEU A 30 5.29 -2.32 -5.60
CA LEU A 30 5.40 -3.74 -5.27
C LEU A 30 4.02 -4.39 -5.00
N SER A 31 3.11 -3.66 -4.36
CA SER A 31 1.73 -4.10 -4.12
C SER A 31 0.92 -4.23 -5.40
N GLU A 32 1.06 -3.31 -6.36
CA GLU A 32 0.45 -3.40 -7.69
C GLU A 32 0.98 -4.59 -8.49
N TYR A 33 2.29 -4.81 -8.45
CA TYR A 33 2.95 -5.91 -9.15
C TYR A 33 2.53 -7.28 -8.61
N LEU A 34 2.51 -7.45 -7.28
CA LEU A 34 2.04 -8.68 -6.64
C LEU A 34 0.55 -8.92 -6.89
N ALA A 35 -0.27 -7.86 -6.87
CA ALA A 35 -1.69 -7.97 -7.24
C ALA A 35 -1.88 -8.37 -8.71
N GLY A 36 -1.03 -7.85 -9.60
CA GLY A 36 -0.99 -8.22 -11.00
C GLY A 36 -0.61 -9.68 -11.22
N LEU A 37 0.34 -10.23 -10.47
CA LEU A 37 0.75 -11.63 -10.55
C LEU A 37 -0.38 -12.62 -10.19
N VAL A 38 -1.21 -12.26 -9.21
CA VAL A 38 -2.32 -13.11 -8.75
C VAL A 38 -3.51 -13.11 -9.72
N PHE A 39 -3.71 -12.06 -10.52
CA PHE A 39 -4.85 -11.98 -11.45
C PHE A 39 -4.53 -11.95 -12.94
N ASN A 40 -3.35 -11.46 -13.32
CA ASN A 40 -2.99 -11.13 -14.69
C ASN A 40 -1.65 -11.80 -15.06
N GLN A 41 -1.62 -13.12 -15.08
CA GLN A 41 -0.73 -13.82 -16.02
C GLN A 41 -1.49 -14.15 -17.30
N SER A 42 -1.89 -13.09 -18.01
CA SER A 42 -2.11 -13.14 -19.45
C SER A 42 -1.08 -12.21 -20.07
N THR A 43 0.12 -12.74 -20.30
CA THR A 43 1.12 -12.04 -21.10
C THR A 43 0.56 -11.83 -22.50
N ALA A 44 0.33 -10.56 -22.82
CA ALA A 44 0.38 -9.97 -24.14
C ALA A 44 -0.14 -10.83 -25.30
N GLY A 45 -1.40 -10.60 -25.66
CA GLY A 45 -1.94 -10.93 -26.97
C GLY A 45 -2.75 -12.22 -27.02
N ASP A 46 -3.97 -12.23 -26.48
CA ASP A 46 -5.00 -13.05 -27.10
C ASP A 46 -6.43 -12.54 -26.85
N MET A 47 -7.07 -12.22 -27.98
CA MET A 47 -8.50 -12.20 -28.27
C MET A 47 -9.45 -11.29 -27.48
N ASP A 48 -9.44 -10.03 -27.90
CA ASP A 48 -10.65 -9.26 -28.18
C ASP A 48 -11.61 -10.07 -29.09
N ARG A 49 -12.63 -10.73 -28.51
CA ARG A 49 -13.91 -11.13 -29.19
C ARG A 49 -14.93 -11.95 -28.39
N SER A 50 -14.69 -12.37 -27.14
CA SER A 50 -15.65 -13.22 -26.40
C SER A 50 -16.55 -12.49 -25.38
N LEU A 51 -16.53 -11.16 -25.33
CA LEU A 51 -17.04 -10.39 -24.19
C LEU A 51 -18.56 -10.13 -24.14
N GLU A 52 -19.36 -10.58 -25.12
CA GLU A 52 -20.80 -10.22 -25.16
C GLU A 52 -21.76 -11.21 -24.49
N LYS A 53 -21.30 -12.38 -24.00
CA LYS A 53 -22.16 -13.37 -23.31
C LYS A 53 -22.00 -13.44 -21.79
N SER A 54 -21.04 -12.70 -21.21
CA SER A 54 -20.75 -12.74 -19.77
C SER A 54 -21.66 -11.85 -18.91
N THR A 55 -22.33 -10.87 -19.52
CA THR A 55 -23.15 -9.87 -18.83
C THR A 55 -24.47 -10.42 -18.28
N SER A 56 -25.03 -11.49 -18.86
CA SER A 56 -26.31 -12.07 -18.42
C SER A 56 -26.23 -12.86 -17.11
N TYR A 57 -25.08 -13.47 -16.78
CA TYR A 57 -24.90 -14.23 -15.54
C TYR A 57 -24.57 -13.33 -14.34
N GLN A 58 -23.99 -12.17 -14.60
CA GLN A 58 -23.58 -11.19 -13.58
C GLN A 58 -24.79 -10.49 -12.94
N TRP A 59 -25.88 -10.30 -13.69
CA TRP A 59 -27.11 -9.69 -13.19
C TRP A 59 -27.95 -10.63 -12.31
N LEU A 60 -27.97 -11.94 -12.61
CA LEU A 60 -28.71 -12.94 -11.82
C LEU A 60 -28.03 -13.21 -10.46
N LEU A 61 -26.69 -13.15 -10.42
CA LEU A 61 -25.93 -13.19 -9.17
C LEU A 61 -26.22 -11.91 -8.36
N ASN A 62 -26.15 -10.70 -8.91
CA ASN A 62 -26.41 -9.47 -8.13
C ASN A 62 -27.75 -9.42 -7.35
N HIS A 63 -28.81 -10.13 -7.79
CA HIS A 63 -30.10 -10.14 -7.08
C HIS A 63 -30.17 -11.08 -5.87
N TYR A 64 -29.57 -12.29 -5.95
CA TYR A 64 -29.56 -13.23 -4.81
C TYR A 64 -28.55 -12.82 -3.72
N TRP A 65 -27.60 -11.94 -4.06
CA TRP A 65 -26.49 -11.53 -3.22
C TRP A 65 -26.82 -10.36 -2.28
N ALA A 66 -27.83 -9.56 -2.60
CA ALA A 66 -28.21 -8.37 -1.84
C ALA A 66 -29.04 -8.66 -0.56
N GLU A 67 -29.52 -9.89 -0.38
CA GLU A 67 -30.41 -10.27 0.73
C GLU A 67 -29.73 -11.04 1.87
N SER A 68 -28.48 -11.50 1.69
CA SER A 68 -27.71 -12.12 2.78
C SER A 68 -27.31 -11.07 3.82
N GLU A 69 -27.73 -11.24 5.07
CA GLU A 69 -27.34 -10.38 6.20
C GLU A 69 -25.80 -10.33 6.38
N GLU A 70 -25.11 -11.43 6.05
CA GLU A 70 -23.65 -11.54 6.11
C GLU A 70 -22.97 -10.65 5.07
N PHE A 71 -23.51 -10.60 3.84
CA PHE A 71 -23.02 -9.69 2.80
C PHE A 71 -23.36 -8.23 3.13
N ARG A 72 -24.56 -7.93 3.66
CA ARG A 72 -24.91 -6.57 4.09
C ARG A 72 -23.99 -6.07 5.21
N HIS A 73 -23.64 -6.92 6.17
CA HIS A 73 -22.74 -6.58 7.27
C HIS A 73 -21.29 -6.38 6.78
N TRP A 74 -20.83 -7.20 5.83
CA TRP A 74 -19.49 -7.07 5.25
C TRP A 74 -19.38 -5.88 4.29
N ASN A 75 -20.36 -5.72 3.39
CA ASN A 75 -20.45 -4.58 2.48
C ASN A 75 -20.66 -3.27 3.24
N MET A 76 -21.33 -3.27 4.41
CA MET A 76 -21.35 -2.10 5.31
C MET A 76 -19.97 -1.81 5.90
N ARG A 77 -19.25 -2.79 6.47
CA ARG A 77 -17.91 -2.53 7.04
C ARG A 77 -16.88 -2.10 6.00
N VAL A 78 -16.97 -2.64 4.78
CA VAL A 78 -16.07 -2.31 3.67
C VAL A 78 -16.49 -1.00 2.99
N ARG A 79 -17.79 -0.68 2.86
CA ARG A 79 -18.26 0.64 2.38
C ARG A 79 -18.06 1.76 3.39
N GLU A 80 -18.19 1.51 4.68
CA GLU A 80 -17.91 2.52 5.72
C GLU A 80 -16.41 2.87 5.78
N THR A 81 -15.53 1.97 5.34
CA THR A 81 -14.10 2.23 5.16
C THR A 81 -13.73 2.71 3.74
N LEU A 82 -14.62 2.55 2.76
CA LEU A 82 -14.44 2.99 1.38
C LEU A 82 -15.62 3.89 0.97
N LEU A 83 -15.54 5.17 1.35
CA LEU A 83 -16.32 6.22 0.70
C LEU A 83 -15.97 6.29 -0.81
N PRO A 84 -16.93 6.70 -1.66
CA PRO A 84 -16.78 6.68 -3.10
C PRO A 84 -15.98 7.90 -3.55
N ASP A 85 -14.72 7.69 -3.94
CA ASP A 85 -13.92 8.50 -4.90
C ASP A 85 -12.41 8.34 -4.73
N VAL A 86 -11.93 7.48 -3.82
CA VAL A 86 -10.51 7.20 -3.67
C VAL A 86 -10.19 5.79 -4.15
N SER A 87 -9.21 5.70 -5.05
CA SER A 87 -8.59 4.49 -5.58
C SER A 87 -8.39 3.41 -4.50
N ALA A 88 -9.31 2.45 -4.39
CA ALA A 88 -9.10 1.28 -3.54
C ALA A 88 -7.79 0.62 -3.99
N SER A 89 -6.86 0.45 -3.03
CA SER A 89 -5.57 -0.21 -3.27
C SER A 89 -5.80 -1.53 -4.03
N PRO A 90 -5.02 -1.82 -5.08
CA PRO A 90 -5.11 -3.06 -5.84
C PRO A 90 -5.16 -4.32 -4.95
N THR A 91 -4.49 -4.28 -3.80
CA THR A 91 -4.51 -5.30 -2.75
C THR A 91 -5.91 -5.55 -2.17
N LEU A 92 -6.70 -4.50 -1.93
CA LEU A 92 -8.06 -4.65 -1.39
C LEU A 92 -9.02 -5.17 -2.45
N LYS A 93 -8.81 -4.79 -3.71
CA LYS A 93 -9.52 -5.38 -4.85
C LYS A 93 -9.20 -6.86 -4.98
N LEU A 94 -7.95 -7.24 -4.72
CA LEU A 94 -7.50 -8.62 -4.75
C LEU A 94 -8.20 -9.51 -3.75
N VAL A 95 -8.15 -9.09 -2.49
CA VAL A 95 -8.82 -9.77 -1.40
C VAL A 95 -10.33 -9.84 -1.66
N PHE A 96 -10.94 -8.75 -2.14
CA PHE A 96 -12.37 -8.72 -2.46
C PHE A 96 -12.77 -9.74 -3.53
N VAL A 97 -12.07 -9.75 -4.67
CA VAL A 97 -12.40 -10.63 -5.79
C VAL A 97 -12.16 -12.09 -5.42
N PHE A 98 -11.00 -12.41 -4.87
CA PHE A 98 -10.67 -13.79 -4.49
C PHE A 98 -11.66 -14.32 -3.44
N ASN A 99 -11.93 -13.53 -2.41
CA ASN A 99 -12.83 -13.90 -1.32
C ASN A 99 -14.28 -14.08 -1.79
N SER A 100 -14.79 -13.14 -2.59
CA SER A 100 -16.17 -13.18 -3.09
C SER A 100 -16.42 -14.41 -3.96
N ARG A 101 -15.49 -14.77 -4.85
CA ARG A 101 -15.61 -15.95 -5.71
C ARG A 101 -15.57 -17.26 -4.92
N LEU A 102 -14.68 -17.38 -3.93
CA LEU A 102 -14.62 -18.55 -3.05
C LEU A 102 -15.92 -18.73 -2.25
N HIS A 103 -16.45 -17.65 -1.67
CA HIS A 103 -17.72 -17.70 -0.95
C HIS A 103 -18.90 -18.04 -1.87
N SER A 104 -18.93 -17.47 -3.08
CA SER A 104 -19.93 -17.77 -4.11
C SER A 104 -19.97 -19.26 -4.41
N ALA A 105 -18.80 -19.82 -4.66
CA ALA A 105 -18.64 -21.19 -5.08
C ALA A 105 -18.96 -22.15 -3.92
N ALA A 106 -18.51 -21.84 -2.70
CA ALA A 106 -18.86 -22.62 -1.51
C ALA A 106 -20.38 -22.69 -1.31
N PHE A 107 -21.08 -21.57 -1.46
CA PHE A 107 -22.54 -21.54 -1.34
C PHE A 107 -23.21 -22.38 -2.43
N LEU A 108 -22.80 -22.23 -3.69
CA LEU A 108 -23.36 -22.98 -4.81
C LEU A 108 -23.10 -24.49 -4.68
N MET A 109 -21.90 -24.88 -4.24
CA MET A 109 -21.57 -26.28 -3.95
C MET A 109 -22.40 -26.83 -2.79
N GLY A 110 -22.62 -26.03 -1.73
CA GLY A 110 -23.50 -26.42 -0.63
C GLY A 110 -24.96 -26.58 -1.03
N ALA A 111 -25.46 -25.67 -1.86
CA ALA A 111 -26.80 -25.79 -2.45
C ALA A 111 -26.91 -27.03 -3.36
N ALA A 112 -25.86 -27.33 -4.13
CA ALA A 112 -25.80 -28.51 -4.98
C ALA A 112 -25.83 -29.81 -4.16
N PHE A 113 -25.05 -29.89 -3.08
CA PHE A 113 -25.05 -31.04 -2.17
C PHE A 113 -26.36 -31.22 -1.43
N HIS A 114 -26.98 -30.11 -0.99
CA HIS A 114 -28.30 -30.14 -0.38
C HIS A 114 -29.37 -30.65 -1.37
N GLU A 115 -29.37 -30.15 -2.60
CA GLU A 115 -30.32 -30.58 -3.65
C GLU A 115 -30.18 -32.06 -4.01
N ALA A 116 -28.96 -32.61 -3.99
CA ALA A 116 -28.72 -34.05 -4.20
C ALA A 116 -28.80 -34.89 -2.92
N SER A 117 -29.21 -34.31 -1.79
CA SER A 117 -29.32 -35.01 -0.50
C SER A 117 -28.02 -35.72 -0.08
N VAL A 118 -26.86 -35.11 -0.38
CA VAL A 118 -25.55 -35.61 0.03
C VAL A 118 -25.45 -35.46 1.55
N SER A 119 -25.23 -36.58 2.25
CA SER A 119 -25.23 -36.67 3.72
C SER A 119 -23.89 -37.15 4.30
N ASP A 120 -22.99 -37.62 3.44
CA ASP A 120 -21.63 -38.05 3.77
C ASP A 120 -20.61 -36.91 3.69
N PHE A 121 -21.02 -35.73 3.23
CA PHE A 121 -20.19 -34.54 3.12
C PHE A 121 -20.96 -33.30 3.57
N GLU A 122 -20.47 -32.66 4.62
CA GLU A 122 -20.94 -31.34 5.05
C GLU A 122 -19.85 -30.32 4.79
N LEU A 123 -20.18 -29.27 4.03
CA LEU A 123 -19.37 -28.05 4.05
C LEU A 123 -19.43 -27.48 5.46
N PRO A 124 -18.28 -27.24 6.11
CA PRO A 124 -18.27 -26.60 7.42
C PRO A 124 -19.09 -25.31 7.36
N ARG A 125 -20.21 -25.26 8.10
CA ARG A 125 -20.96 -24.01 8.29
C ARG A 125 -19.95 -23.00 8.81
N HIS A 126 -19.92 -21.82 8.20
CA HIS A 126 -19.02 -20.73 8.56
C HIS A 126 -19.38 -20.21 9.97
N GLN A 127 -19.12 -21.00 11.01
CA GLN A 127 -18.98 -20.49 12.35
C GLN A 127 -17.70 -19.71 12.31
N ARG A 128 -17.81 -18.38 12.22
CA ARG A 128 -16.73 -17.48 12.62
C ARG A 128 -16.19 -18.07 13.90
N SER A 129 -14.96 -18.57 13.87
CA SER A 129 -14.31 -19.18 15.02
C SER A 129 -14.41 -18.19 16.18
N SER A 130 -15.38 -18.40 17.06
CA SER A 130 -15.50 -17.73 18.35
C SER A 130 -14.50 -18.33 19.35
N VAL A 131 -13.48 -19.00 18.83
CA VAL A 131 -12.43 -19.67 19.58
C VAL A 131 -11.29 -18.68 19.77
N HIS A 132 -11.41 -17.95 20.88
CA HIS A 132 -10.33 -17.39 21.71
C HIS A 132 -9.69 -16.10 21.16
N ARG A 133 -9.93 -14.92 21.74
CA ARG A 133 -9.55 -14.53 23.13
C ARG A 133 -8.17 -15.08 23.54
N VAL A 134 -7.16 -14.98 22.68
CA VAL A 134 -5.76 -14.91 23.11
C VAL A 134 -5.06 -13.79 22.33
N GLN A 135 -4.42 -12.90 23.09
CA GLN A 135 -3.76 -11.68 22.67
C GLN A 135 -2.70 -11.89 21.58
N LYS A 136 -2.93 -11.26 20.44
CA LYS A 136 -1.99 -10.35 19.77
C LYS A 136 -2.84 -9.51 18.81
N ARG A 137 -2.52 -8.22 18.65
CA ARG A 137 -3.16 -7.35 17.64
C ARG A 137 -2.98 -7.98 16.25
N ARG A 138 -3.90 -8.87 15.84
CA ARG A 138 -3.99 -9.37 14.48
C ARG A 138 -4.79 -8.34 13.70
N ASN A 139 -4.17 -7.75 12.69
CA ASN A 139 -4.79 -6.75 11.84
C ASN A 139 -6.04 -7.37 11.18
N TRP A 140 -7.06 -6.56 10.92
CA TRP A 140 -8.28 -6.99 10.23
C TRP A 140 -7.98 -7.73 8.90
N TYR A 141 -6.88 -7.35 8.23
CA TYR A 141 -6.36 -7.98 7.02
C TYR A 141 -5.97 -9.45 7.23
N SER A 142 -5.24 -9.79 8.30
CA SER A 142 -4.82 -11.17 8.56
C SER A 142 -6.01 -12.09 8.82
N HIS A 143 -7.08 -11.56 9.44
CA HIS A 143 -8.31 -12.32 9.63
C HIS A 143 -9.00 -12.65 8.30
N ILE A 144 -9.03 -11.71 7.36
CA ILE A 144 -9.65 -11.97 6.05
C ILE A 144 -8.82 -12.96 5.24
N VAL A 145 -7.48 -12.88 5.33
CA VAL A 145 -6.58 -13.84 4.68
C VAL A 145 -6.79 -15.25 5.23
N ASP A 146 -6.81 -15.41 6.56
CA ASP A 146 -7.10 -16.68 7.24
C ASP A 146 -8.47 -17.25 6.80
N ASP A 147 -9.51 -16.42 6.74
CA ASP A 147 -10.85 -16.81 6.29
C ASP A 147 -10.87 -17.24 4.81
N CYS A 148 -10.16 -16.52 3.93
CA CYS A 148 -10.03 -16.88 2.52
C CYS A 148 -9.37 -18.26 2.35
N LEU A 149 -8.29 -18.52 3.10
CA LEU A 149 -7.59 -19.81 3.06
C LEU A 149 -8.39 -20.96 3.67
N ALA A 150 -9.21 -20.68 4.69
CA ALA A 150 -10.15 -21.68 5.19
C ALA A 150 -11.18 -22.04 4.11
N ARG A 151 -11.75 -21.02 3.45
CA ARG A 151 -12.77 -21.21 2.41
C ARG A 151 -12.22 -21.87 1.15
N SER A 152 -10.98 -21.58 0.74
CA SER A 152 -10.36 -22.26 -0.41
C SER A 152 -10.21 -23.77 -0.17
N ARG A 153 -9.80 -24.18 1.04
CA ARG A 153 -9.70 -25.59 1.44
C ARG A 153 -11.05 -26.29 1.44
N GLU A 154 -12.10 -25.64 1.92
CA GLU A 154 -13.45 -26.20 1.92
C GLU A 154 -13.99 -26.41 0.49
N VAL A 155 -13.85 -25.39 -0.37
CA VAL A 155 -14.26 -25.47 -1.77
C VAL A 155 -13.49 -26.57 -2.49
N ARG A 156 -12.18 -26.68 -2.26
CA ARG A 156 -11.36 -27.76 -2.81
C ARG A 156 -11.87 -29.14 -2.43
N LEU A 157 -12.15 -29.36 -1.14
CA LEU A 157 -12.69 -30.63 -0.66
C LEU A 157 -14.04 -30.95 -1.32
N ALA A 158 -14.89 -29.94 -1.50
CA ALA A 158 -16.16 -30.08 -2.20
C ALA A 158 -15.99 -30.44 -3.68
N LEU A 159 -15.02 -29.84 -4.38
CA LEU A 159 -14.73 -30.16 -5.79
C LEU A 159 -14.23 -31.61 -5.96
N LEU A 160 -13.50 -32.14 -4.98
CA LEU A 160 -12.95 -33.50 -5.01
C LEU A 160 -13.94 -34.55 -4.49
N HIS A 161 -15.03 -34.14 -3.86
CA HIS A 161 -16.02 -35.07 -3.32
C HIS A 161 -16.68 -35.86 -4.45
N ARG A 162 -16.85 -37.17 -4.25
CA ARG A 162 -17.50 -38.05 -5.22
C ARG A 162 -18.96 -38.23 -4.84
N TRP A 163 -19.85 -37.81 -5.72
CA TRP A 163 -21.30 -37.85 -5.51
C TRP A 163 -22.01 -37.96 -6.86
N THR A 164 -23.30 -38.30 -6.83
CA THR A 164 -24.14 -38.44 -8.02
C THR A 164 -25.15 -37.29 -8.08
N PRO A 165 -24.86 -36.21 -8.83
CA PRO A 165 -25.72 -35.04 -8.86
C PRO A 165 -27.03 -35.29 -9.60
N THR A 166 -28.11 -34.64 -9.14
CA THR A 166 -29.32 -34.43 -9.95
C THR A 166 -29.04 -33.38 -11.03
N PRO A 167 -29.82 -33.28 -12.12
CA PRO A 167 -29.58 -32.28 -13.17
C PRO A 167 -29.53 -30.82 -12.65
N ARG A 168 -30.33 -30.52 -11.63
CA ARG A 168 -30.35 -29.20 -10.99
C ARG A 168 -29.15 -28.97 -10.08
N ALA A 169 -28.75 -29.98 -9.31
CA ALA A 169 -27.54 -29.93 -8.50
C ALA A 169 -26.27 -29.82 -9.38
N GLU A 170 -26.27 -30.51 -10.52
CA GLU A 170 -25.18 -30.45 -11.51
C GLU A 170 -25.02 -29.03 -12.07
N GLN A 171 -26.13 -28.35 -12.41
CA GLN A 171 -26.07 -26.96 -12.88
C GLN A 171 -25.48 -26.01 -11.83
N LEU A 172 -25.82 -26.19 -10.55
CA LEU A 172 -25.25 -25.40 -9.45
C LEU A 172 -23.75 -25.64 -9.31
N ALA A 173 -23.31 -26.90 -9.39
CA ALA A 173 -21.90 -27.26 -9.35
C ALA A 173 -21.12 -26.71 -10.57
N ILE A 174 -21.72 -26.72 -11.77
CA ILE A 174 -21.13 -26.11 -12.97
C ILE A 174 -21.02 -24.59 -12.82
N ASN A 175 -22.03 -23.93 -12.24
CA ASN A 175 -21.95 -22.49 -11.98
C ASN A 175 -20.82 -22.16 -10.98
N ALA A 176 -20.66 -22.97 -9.92
CA ALA A 176 -19.54 -22.86 -8.99
C ALA A 176 -18.19 -23.05 -9.71
N PHE A 177 -18.10 -24.07 -10.56
CA PHE A 177 -16.92 -24.35 -11.38
C PHE A 177 -16.53 -23.14 -12.24
N VAL A 178 -17.47 -22.57 -12.99
CA VAL A 178 -17.21 -21.41 -13.85
C VAL A 178 -16.70 -20.22 -13.03
N LEU A 179 -17.31 -19.94 -11.89
CA LEU A 179 -16.87 -18.84 -11.01
C LEU A 179 -15.45 -19.02 -10.49
N LEU A 180 -15.07 -20.25 -10.14
CA LEU A 180 -13.73 -20.57 -9.65
C LEU A 180 -12.67 -20.56 -10.75
N THR A 181 -13.02 -20.91 -11.98
CA THR A 181 -12.07 -20.82 -13.09
C THR A 181 -11.58 -19.40 -13.37
N GLU A 182 -12.33 -18.37 -12.96
CA GLU A 182 -11.90 -16.97 -13.05
C GLU A 182 -10.75 -16.63 -12.11
N LEU A 183 -10.47 -17.47 -11.10
CA LEU A 183 -9.32 -17.31 -10.20
C LEU A 183 -8.04 -17.89 -10.78
N THR A 184 -8.08 -18.41 -12.01
CA THR A 184 -7.00 -19.20 -12.59
C THR A 184 -6.74 -18.77 -14.03
N PRO A 185 -5.47 -18.74 -14.48
CA PRO A 185 -5.16 -18.44 -15.89
C PRO A 185 -5.62 -19.56 -16.83
N ALA A 186 -5.79 -20.80 -16.32
CA ALA A 186 -6.18 -21.98 -17.09
C ALA A 186 -7.70 -22.07 -17.39
N ARG A 187 -8.43 -20.95 -17.31
CA ARG A 187 -9.89 -20.90 -17.46
C ARG A 187 -10.36 -21.59 -18.74
N THR A 188 -9.75 -21.27 -19.87
CA THR A 188 -10.20 -21.76 -21.18
C THR A 188 -10.02 -23.28 -21.30
N GLU A 189 -8.90 -23.78 -20.80
CA GLU A 189 -8.53 -25.20 -20.79
C GLU A 189 -9.44 -25.99 -19.85
N LEU A 190 -9.70 -25.46 -18.65
CA LEU A 190 -10.58 -26.07 -17.65
C LEU A 190 -12.03 -26.13 -18.12
N LEU A 191 -12.53 -25.06 -18.75
CA LEU A 191 -13.87 -25.04 -19.35
C LEU A 191 -13.99 -26.06 -20.49
N ARG A 192 -12.98 -26.18 -21.35
CA ARG A 192 -12.94 -27.22 -22.40
C ARG A 192 -12.91 -28.61 -21.78
N LEU A 193 -12.04 -28.85 -20.81
CA LEU A 193 -11.93 -30.14 -20.14
C LEU A 193 -13.26 -30.54 -19.48
N CYS A 194 -13.97 -29.60 -18.86
CA CYS A 194 -15.27 -29.83 -18.24
C CYS A 194 -16.35 -30.28 -19.24
N GLN A 195 -16.24 -29.93 -20.53
CA GLN A 195 -17.18 -30.42 -21.55
C GLN A 195 -16.97 -31.91 -21.87
N TYR A 196 -15.74 -32.41 -21.77
CA TYR A 196 -15.37 -33.77 -22.17
C TYR A 196 -15.23 -34.72 -20.98
N ASP A 197 -14.65 -34.26 -19.87
CA ASP A 197 -14.32 -35.05 -18.69
C ASP A 197 -14.48 -34.18 -17.42
N ARG A 198 -15.71 -34.13 -16.92
CA ARG A 198 -16.09 -33.31 -15.74
C ARG A 198 -15.33 -33.71 -14.48
N PRO A 199 -15.25 -35.00 -14.07
CA PRO A 199 -14.53 -35.36 -12.85
C PRO A 199 -13.07 -34.94 -12.88
N ARG A 200 -12.42 -35.08 -14.05
CA ARG A 200 -11.04 -34.63 -14.23
C ARG A 200 -10.92 -33.11 -14.20
N ALA A 201 -11.85 -32.39 -14.84
CA ALA A 201 -11.87 -30.92 -14.80
C ALA A 201 -11.98 -30.37 -13.38
N PHE A 202 -12.88 -30.92 -12.57
CA PHE A 202 -13.05 -30.54 -11.16
C PHE A 202 -11.80 -30.85 -10.33
N SER A 203 -11.16 -31.99 -10.59
CA SER A 203 -9.90 -32.37 -9.94
C SER A 203 -8.73 -31.45 -10.32
N GLU A 204 -8.62 -31.06 -11.59
CA GLU A 204 -7.60 -30.09 -12.02
C GLU A 204 -7.89 -28.70 -11.47
N LEU A 205 -9.15 -28.24 -11.49
CA LEU A 205 -9.54 -26.97 -10.88
C LEU A 205 -9.18 -26.94 -9.38
N ALA A 206 -9.41 -28.02 -8.65
CA ALA A 206 -9.02 -28.12 -7.24
C ALA A 206 -7.52 -27.87 -7.01
N LYS A 207 -6.65 -28.39 -7.90
CA LYS A 207 -5.20 -28.10 -7.84
C LYS A 207 -4.87 -26.65 -8.17
N HIS A 208 -5.57 -26.06 -9.14
CA HIS A 208 -5.39 -24.64 -9.46
C HIS A 208 -5.85 -23.72 -8.33
N ILE A 209 -6.90 -24.10 -7.58
CA ILE A 209 -7.33 -23.37 -6.38
C ILE A 209 -6.31 -23.47 -5.25
N ASP A 210 -5.67 -24.63 -5.05
CA ASP A 210 -4.54 -24.76 -4.10
C ASP A 210 -3.40 -23.81 -4.49
N LEU A 211 -2.98 -23.84 -5.76
CA LEU A 211 -1.91 -22.96 -6.25
C LEU A 211 -2.27 -21.47 -6.10
N ALA A 212 -3.50 -21.09 -6.43
CA ALA A 212 -3.96 -19.71 -6.29
C ALA A 212 -4.06 -19.27 -4.83
N ALA A 213 -4.45 -20.17 -3.92
CA ALA A 213 -4.46 -19.92 -2.48
C ALA A 213 -3.04 -19.77 -1.92
N ASP A 214 -2.08 -20.59 -2.37
CA ASP A 214 -0.68 -20.48 -1.99
C ASP A 214 -0.07 -19.15 -2.48
N GLN A 215 -0.35 -18.76 -3.73
CA GLN A 215 0.07 -17.47 -4.29
C GLN A 215 -0.57 -16.29 -3.55
N PHE A 216 -1.85 -16.39 -3.20
CA PHE A 216 -2.56 -15.41 -2.40
C PHE A 216 -1.93 -15.26 -1.01
N GLN A 217 -1.60 -16.36 -0.35
CA GLN A 217 -0.96 -16.35 0.96
C GLN A 217 0.43 -15.72 0.90
N LEU A 218 1.27 -16.12 -0.05
CA LEU A 218 2.60 -15.53 -0.26
C LEU A 218 2.50 -14.03 -0.53
N SER A 219 1.52 -13.61 -1.32
CA SER A 219 1.28 -12.19 -1.60
C SER A 219 0.82 -11.43 -0.35
N ALA A 220 -0.06 -12.03 0.45
CA ALA A 220 -0.54 -11.47 1.70
C ALA A 220 0.58 -11.35 2.75
N ASP A 221 1.47 -12.34 2.83
CA ASP A 221 2.63 -12.32 3.71
C ASP A 221 3.66 -11.27 3.26
N LEU A 222 3.95 -11.19 1.95
CA LEU A 222 4.81 -10.14 1.39
C LEU A 222 4.25 -8.75 1.67
N LEU A 223 2.94 -8.57 1.51
CA LEU A 223 2.27 -7.31 1.85
C LEU A 223 2.33 -7.03 3.34
N ALA A 224 2.12 -8.03 4.20
CA ALA A 224 2.24 -7.87 5.64
C ALA A 224 3.69 -7.56 6.07
N GLU A 225 4.71 -8.03 5.35
CA GLU A 225 6.10 -7.68 5.58
C GLU A 225 6.50 -6.31 4.98
N VAL A 226 5.90 -5.89 3.88
CA VAL A 226 6.11 -4.56 3.30
C VAL A 226 5.42 -3.52 4.16
N GLU A 227 4.16 -3.75 4.49
CA GLU A 227 3.42 -2.94 5.47
C GLU A 227 4.07 -3.05 6.84
N GLY A 228 4.53 -4.23 7.27
CA GLY A 228 5.20 -4.48 8.55
C GLY A 228 6.60 -3.85 8.65
N GLY A 229 7.35 -3.85 7.56
CA GLY A 229 8.62 -3.14 7.41
C GLY A 229 8.42 -1.62 7.29
N THR A 230 7.28 -1.19 6.76
CA THR A 230 6.81 0.20 6.83
C THR A 230 6.20 0.53 8.20
N SER A 231 5.82 -0.48 8.99
CA SER A 231 5.23 -0.41 10.34
C SER A 231 6.25 -0.73 11.43
N ALA A 232 7.54 -0.48 11.18
CA ALA A 232 8.49 -0.23 12.25
C ALA A 232 8.12 1.12 12.87
N ILE A 233 7.19 1.05 13.84
CA ILE A 233 6.70 2.15 14.68
C ILE A 233 5.77 3.06 13.88
N GLU A 234 4.47 3.08 14.20
CA GLU A 234 3.71 4.33 14.13
C GLU A 234 4.42 5.32 15.06
N LEU A 235 5.51 5.91 14.55
CA LEU A 235 6.07 7.12 15.13
C LEU A 235 4.89 8.07 15.17
N SER A 236 4.61 8.63 16.35
CA SER A 236 3.60 9.67 16.44
C SER A 236 3.91 10.75 15.39
N ASP A 237 2.92 11.52 14.95
CA ASP A 237 3.16 12.57 13.96
C ASP A 237 4.32 13.48 14.39
N GLU A 238 4.52 13.66 15.69
CA GLU A 238 5.69 14.34 16.27
C GLU A 238 7.02 13.63 15.98
N GLN A 239 7.10 12.31 16.11
CA GLN A 239 8.32 11.56 15.81
C GLN A 239 8.58 11.41 14.31
N ARG A 240 7.54 11.32 13.48
CA ARG A 240 7.69 11.42 12.01
C ARG A 240 8.24 12.78 11.63
N PHE A 241 7.67 13.85 12.20
CA PHE A 241 8.13 15.20 11.99
C PHE A 241 9.57 15.39 12.48
N VAL A 242 9.94 14.87 13.65
CA VAL A 242 11.32 14.90 14.16
C VAL A 242 12.28 14.17 13.22
N ASN A 243 11.91 13.00 12.70
CA ASN A 243 12.77 12.25 11.78
C ASN A 243 12.93 12.95 10.43
N ILE A 244 11.83 13.44 9.85
CA ILE A 244 11.86 14.19 8.59
C ILE A 244 12.66 15.49 8.75
N SER A 245 12.43 16.24 9.84
CA SER A 245 13.17 17.47 10.13
C SER A 245 14.66 17.22 10.38
N THR A 246 15.01 16.12 11.05
CA THR A 246 16.42 15.71 11.24
C THR A 246 17.07 15.37 9.89
N ALA A 247 16.40 14.57 9.05
CA ALA A 247 16.91 14.21 7.73
C ALA A 247 17.08 15.44 6.82
N LEU A 248 16.15 16.41 6.86
CA LEU A 248 16.27 17.68 6.13
C LEU A 248 17.44 18.53 6.64
N LEU A 249 17.65 18.60 7.96
CA LEU A 249 18.81 19.28 8.54
C LEU A 249 20.12 18.62 8.09
N ASP A 250 20.21 17.29 8.12
CA ASP A 250 21.42 16.57 7.71
C ASP A 250 21.74 16.80 6.22
N ARG A 251 20.72 16.78 5.35
CA ARG A 251 20.86 17.13 3.92
C ARG A 251 21.33 18.57 3.69
N SER A 252 21.05 19.48 4.61
CA SER A 252 21.53 20.87 4.59
C SER A 252 22.97 21.04 5.11
N GLY A 253 23.65 19.95 5.44
CA GLY A 253 24.98 19.94 6.05
C GLY A 253 24.97 19.97 7.58
N GLY A 254 23.80 19.73 8.19
CA GLY A 254 23.57 19.71 9.63
C GLY A 254 23.20 21.08 10.21
N GLY A 255 22.80 21.06 11.49
CA GLY A 255 22.46 22.26 12.26
C GLY A 255 23.52 22.63 13.31
N VAL A 256 23.58 23.91 13.67
CA VAL A 256 24.31 24.40 14.85
C VAL A 256 23.36 25.06 15.83
N SER A 257 23.68 24.94 17.11
CA SER A 257 22.92 25.60 18.18
C SER A 257 23.11 27.13 18.14
N LEU A 258 22.21 27.88 18.77
CA LEU A 258 22.34 29.33 18.94
C LEU A 258 23.66 29.75 19.63
N THR A 259 24.15 28.96 20.57
CA THR A 259 25.40 29.24 21.29
C THR A 259 26.61 29.03 20.39
N GLU A 260 26.62 27.96 19.60
CA GLU A 260 27.68 27.65 18.65
C GLU A 260 27.69 28.64 17.48
N GLY A 261 26.53 28.91 16.86
CA GLY A 261 26.40 29.89 15.78
C GLY A 261 26.81 31.30 16.22
N ALA A 262 26.54 31.68 17.48
CA ALA A 262 26.99 32.96 18.01
C ALA A 262 28.52 33.03 18.14
N LYS A 263 29.16 31.93 18.57
CA LYS A 263 30.63 31.82 18.60
C LYS A 263 31.22 31.91 17.19
N MET A 264 30.63 31.22 16.21
CA MET A 264 31.07 31.28 14.81
C MET A 264 31.04 32.71 14.26
N LEU A 265 29.99 33.48 14.57
CA LEU A 265 29.84 34.87 14.13
C LEU A 265 30.57 35.90 15.01
N GLY A 266 31.26 35.47 16.07
CA GLY A 266 31.90 36.39 17.03
C GLY A 266 30.91 37.34 17.72
N THR A 267 29.66 36.91 17.94
CA THR A 267 28.58 37.74 18.51
C THR A 267 27.98 37.11 19.77
N SER A 268 27.07 37.83 20.44
CA SER A 268 26.38 37.29 21.61
C SER A 268 25.19 36.41 21.19
N ARG A 269 24.87 35.40 22.00
CA ARG A 269 23.69 34.53 21.82
C ARG A 269 22.40 35.36 21.66
N GLN A 270 22.26 36.43 22.44
CA GLN A 270 21.09 37.33 22.41
C GLN A 270 21.01 38.11 21.08
N ALA A 271 22.15 38.57 20.56
CA ALA A 271 22.19 39.26 19.27
C ALA A 271 21.82 38.31 18.11
N LEU A 272 22.30 37.06 18.14
CA LEU A 272 21.92 36.07 17.14
C LEU A 272 20.44 35.69 17.24
N HIS A 273 19.91 35.50 18.45
CA HIS A 273 18.48 35.26 18.66
C HIS A 273 17.62 36.42 18.13
N LYS A 274 18.06 37.68 18.32
CA LYS A 274 17.40 38.86 17.73
C LYS A 274 17.42 38.81 16.19
N ARG A 275 18.53 38.36 15.57
CA ARG A 275 18.61 38.18 14.11
C ARG A 275 17.66 37.10 13.59
N VAL A 276 17.52 35.98 14.31
CA VAL A 276 16.54 34.93 13.98
C VAL A 276 15.11 35.49 14.01
N LYS A 277 14.78 36.26 15.06
CA LYS A 277 13.46 36.91 15.18
C LYS A 277 13.19 37.94 14.08
N LEU A 278 14.23 38.63 13.61
CA LEU A 278 14.14 39.58 12.50
C LEU A 278 14.16 38.90 11.11
N GLY A 279 14.38 37.58 11.05
CA GLY A 279 14.51 36.82 9.80
C GLY A 279 15.85 37.02 9.08
N SER A 280 16.78 37.79 9.65
CA SER A 280 18.13 37.99 9.07
C SER A 280 19.09 36.83 9.37
N ALA A 281 18.68 35.90 10.23
CA ALA A 281 19.28 34.58 10.38
C ALA A 281 18.18 33.52 10.26
N PHE A 282 18.51 32.38 9.66
CA PHE A 282 17.56 31.30 9.45
C PHE A 282 17.63 30.32 10.64
N GLY A 283 16.57 30.31 11.44
CA GLY A 283 16.44 29.44 12.61
C GLY A 283 15.18 28.58 12.51
N LEU A 284 15.32 27.32 12.89
CA LEU A 284 14.30 26.28 12.88
C LEU A 284 14.10 25.74 14.30
N MET A 285 12.85 25.43 14.65
CA MET A 285 12.55 24.72 15.90
C MET A 285 12.73 23.22 15.67
N HIS A 286 13.73 22.62 16.33
CA HIS A 286 13.95 21.17 16.37
C HIS A 286 13.75 20.71 17.81
N GLY A 287 12.62 20.04 18.08
CA GLY A 287 12.17 19.80 19.45
C GLY A 287 11.92 21.13 20.20
N THR A 288 12.61 21.33 21.31
CA THR A 288 12.49 22.54 22.16
C THR A 288 13.56 23.59 21.86
N GLU A 289 14.47 23.34 20.92
CA GLU A 289 15.62 24.19 20.67
C GLU A 289 15.59 24.83 19.28
N ILE A 290 16.17 26.03 19.18
CA ILE A 290 16.39 26.71 17.91
C ILE A 290 17.73 26.23 17.34
N VAL A 291 17.66 25.64 16.16
CA VAL A 291 18.79 25.16 15.38
C VAL A 291 18.94 26.01 14.12
N LEU A 292 20.18 26.31 13.76
CA LEU A 292 20.55 27.11 12.59
C LEU A 292 21.25 26.20 11.58
N PRO A 293 20.70 25.99 10.38
CA PRO A 293 21.37 25.21 9.34
C PRO A 293 22.75 25.77 8.99
N LYS A 294 23.77 24.91 8.85
CA LYS A 294 25.17 25.33 8.67
C LYS A 294 25.45 26.08 7.37
N PHE A 295 24.72 25.79 6.30
CA PHE A 295 24.92 26.45 5.00
C PHE A 295 24.84 27.98 5.08
N GLN A 296 24.11 28.52 6.06
CA GLN A 296 23.95 29.97 6.20
C GLN A 296 25.22 30.68 6.67
N PHE A 297 26.22 29.95 7.17
CA PHE A 297 27.48 30.51 7.64
C PHE A 297 28.54 30.39 6.54
N VAL A 298 28.88 31.50 5.92
CA VAL A 298 29.87 31.58 4.85
C VAL A 298 31.16 32.19 5.40
N ALA A 299 32.28 31.53 5.15
CA ALA A 299 33.60 32.06 5.47
C ALA A 299 33.98 33.13 4.43
N ASN A 300 34.26 34.35 4.88
CA ASN A 300 34.79 35.43 4.05
C ASN A 300 36.13 35.88 4.66
N GLY A 301 37.22 35.27 4.20
CA GLY A 301 38.55 35.45 4.78
C GLY A 301 38.61 34.93 6.22
N ASN A 302 38.97 35.80 7.17
CA ASN A 302 39.05 35.46 8.60
C ASN A 302 37.73 35.65 9.36
N GLU A 303 36.65 36.10 8.69
CA GLU A 303 35.36 36.35 9.33
C GLU A 303 34.28 35.41 8.79
N THR A 304 33.46 34.87 9.67
CA THR A 304 32.25 34.14 9.28
C THR A 304 31.08 35.12 9.20
N ARG A 305 30.33 35.11 8.11
CA ARG A 305 29.14 35.94 7.90
C ARG A 305 27.94 35.08 7.55
N LEU A 306 26.76 35.66 7.72
CA LEU A 306 25.52 35.02 7.28
C LEU A 306 25.30 35.25 5.79
N VAL A 307 24.75 34.25 5.09
CA VAL A 307 24.31 34.39 3.70
C VAL A 307 23.34 35.55 3.58
N GLU A 308 23.58 36.42 2.59
CA GLU A 308 22.73 37.58 2.35
C GLU A 308 21.39 37.17 1.72
N GLY A 309 20.36 38.00 1.91
CA GLY A 309 19.06 37.78 1.28
C GLY A 309 18.09 36.84 2.01
N LEU A 310 18.55 36.13 3.06
CA LEU A 310 17.70 35.25 3.87
C LEU A 310 16.45 35.93 4.41
N ALA A 311 16.52 37.21 4.80
CA ALA A 311 15.37 37.96 5.31
C ALA A 311 14.25 38.11 4.27
N LYS A 312 14.60 38.26 2.98
CA LYS A 312 13.61 38.40 1.91
C LYS A 312 12.89 37.07 1.66
N VAL A 313 13.65 35.97 1.63
CA VAL A 313 13.08 34.62 1.46
C VAL A 313 12.24 34.23 2.68
N THR A 314 12.75 34.43 3.89
CA THR A 314 12.02 34.15 5.14
C THR A 314 10.67 34.86 5.17
N LYS A 315 10.63 36.14 4.76
CA LYS A 315 9.39 36.91 4.72
C LYS A 315 8.34 36.32 3.76
N LEU A 316 8.75 35.71 2.63
CA LEU A 316 7.82 35.08 1.69
C LEU A 316 7.19 33.80 2.28
N PHE A 317 8.00 32.97 2.93
CA PHE A 317 7.52 31.74 3.57
C PHE A 317 6.68 32.00 4.83
N ASP A 318 7.05 33.04 5.60
CA ASP A 318 6.24 33.48 6.74
C ASP A 318 4.90 34.09 6.27
N ALA A 319 4.87 34.80 5.13
CA ALA A 319 3.65 35.41 4.59
C ALA A 319 2.69 34.42 3.90
N SER A 320 3.22 33.37 3.27
CA SER A 320 2.43 32.30 2.63
C SER A 320 1.89 31.25 3.60
N GLY A 321 2.41 31.21 4.84
CA GLY A 321 2.03 30.19 5.82
C GLY A 321 2.65 28.82 5.58
N ALA A 322 3.47 28.65 4.53
CA ALA A 322 4.17 27.38 4.22
C ALA A 322 5.19 26.99 5.31
N GLY A 323 5.66 27.97 6.09
CA GLY A 323 6.50 27.73 7.25
C GLY A 323 7.98 27.51 6.93
N ARG A 324 8.79 27.51 7.99
CA ARG A 324 10.26 27.55 7.88
C ARG A 324 10.89 26.22 7.46
N TRP A 325 10.23 25.09 7.73
CA TRP A 325 10.69 23.78 7.25
C TRP A 325 10.50 23.63 5.73
N SER A 326 9.41 24.16 5.17
CA SER A 326 9.22 24.23 3.72
C SER A 326 10.26 25.14 3.06
N MET A 327 10.62 26.25 3.71
CA MET A 327 11.74 27.09 3.27
C MET A 327 13.08 26.33 3.24
N LEU A 328 13.38 25.53 4.26
CA LEU A 328 14.62 24.73 4.26
C LEU A 328 14.63 23.77 3.08
N GLN A 329 13.51 23.07 2.84
CA GLN A 329 13.39 22.14 1.71
C GLN A 329 13.62 22.84 0.37
N PHE A 330 12.97 23.99 0.15
CA PHE A 330 13.20 24.81 -1.03
C PHE A 330 14.69 25.17 -1.20
N LEU A 331 15.37 25.58 -0.12
CA LEU A 331 16.76 26.01 -0.20
C LEU A 331 17.75 24.89 -0.56
N ILE A 332 17.45 23.63 -0.20
CA ILE A 332 18.35 22.48 -0.41
C ILE A 332 18.02 21.66 -1.66
N ASP A 333 16.79 21.74 -2.16
CA ASP A 333 16.37 21.01 -3.36
C ASP A 333 16.75 21.81 -4.63
N PRO A 334 17.16 21.15 -5.73
CA PRO A 334 17.43 21.83 -6.99
C PRO A 334 16.15 22.49 -7.52
N ASP A 335 16.22 23.79 -7.84
CA ASP A 335 15.10 24.52 -8.42
C ASP A 335 15.25 24.57 -9.96
N PRO A 336 14.22 24.18 -10.73
CA PRO A 336 14.30 24.17 -12.19
C PRO A 336 14.50 25.56 -12.81
N ASN A 337 14.09 26.64 -12.12
CA ASN A 337 14.29 28.02 -12.58
C ASN A 337 15.71 28.53 -12.31
N LEU A 338 16.42 27.93 -11.35
CA LEU A 338 17.79 28.29 -10.99
C LEU A 338 18.84 27.32 -11.54
N ALA A 339 18.40 26.19 -12.10
CA ALA A 339 19.23 25.05 -12.55
C ALA A 339 20.14 24.48 -11.45
N ASP A 340 19.84 24.78 -10.18
CA ASP A 340 20.70 24.54 -9.01
C ASP A 340 19.93 24.77 -7.69
N THR A 341 20.56 24.46 -6.55
CA THR A 341 19.98 24.68 -5.22
C THR A 341 19.95 26.18 -4.87
N PRO A 342 18.82 26.72 -4.39
CA PRO A 342 18.71 28.13 -4.04
C PRO A 342 19.74 28.58 -2.98
N GLN A 343 20.16 27.70 -2.06
CA GLN A 343 21.22 28.03 -1.10
C GLN A 343 22.57 28.35 -1.76
N ARG A 344 22.94 27.66 -2.86
CA ARG A 344 24.20 27.93 -3.57
C ARG A 344 24.13 29.26 -4.32
N ILE A 345 22.99 29.52 -4.95
CA ILE A 345 22.72 30.80 -5.64
C ILE A 345 22.68 31.98 -4.66
N LEU A 346 22.16 31.79 -3.44
CA LEU A 346 22.24 32.81 -2.38
C LEU A 346 23.68 33.07 -1.93
N ALA A 347 24.52 32.02 -1.84
CA ALA A 347 25.93 32.18 -1.49
C ALA A 347 26.71 32.96 -2.56
N GLU A 348 26.27 32.92 -3.83
CA GLU A 348 26.79 33.73 -4.93
C GLU A 348 26.28 35.19 -4.92
N GLY A 349 25.37 35.56 -4.00
CA GLY A 349 24.81 36.90 -3.88
C GLY A 349 23.65 37.20 -4.84
N ARG A 350 23.17 36.20 -5.60
CA ARG A 350 22.06 36.33 -6.56
C ARG A 350 20.69 36.26 -5.88
N VAL A 351 20.47 37.18 -4.94
CA VAL A 351 19.26 37.20 -4.09
C VAL A 351 17.97 37.41 -4.89
N GLY A 352 18.02 38.20 -5.96
CA GLY A 352 16.84 38.49 -6.79
C GLY A 352 16.25 37.22 -7.42
N ASP A 353 17.11 36.39 -8.00
CA ASP A 353 16.71 35.16 -8.70
C ASP A 353 16.07 34.16 -7.73
N VAL A 354 16.64 34.01 -6.54
CA VAL A 354 16.12 33.14 -5.49
C VAL A 354 14.77 33.63 -4.96
N VAL A 355 14.57 34.94 -4.85
CA VAL A 355 13.27 35.52 -4.45
C VAL A 355 12.20 35.24 -5.50
N THR A 356 12.54 35.31 -6.79
CA THR A 356 11.61 34.98 -7.88
C THR A 356 11.28 33.48 -7.87
N ALA A 357 12.29 32.61 -7.76
CA ALA A 357 12.07 31.17 -7.65
C ALA A 357 11.21 30.80 -6.42
N ALA A 358 11.42 31.47 -5.28
CA ALA A 358 10.62 31.25 -4.07
C ALA A 358 9.15 31.64 -4.26
N LYS A 359 8.85 32.70 -5.03
CA LYS A 359 7.46 33.07 -5.34
C LYS A 359 6.78 32.03 -6.24
N ALA A 360 7.49 31.54 -7.25
CA ALA A 360 7.02 30.47 -8.11
C ALA A 360 6.77 29.18 -7.31
N TYR A 361 7.69 28.81 -6.42
CA TYR A 361 7.55 27.66 -5.53
C TYR A 361 6.32 27.75 -4.61
N LEU A 362 5.98 28.98 -4.17
CA LEU A 362 4.82 29.24 -3.31
C LEU A 362 3.52 29.50 -4.08
N GLY A 363 3.53 29.47 -5.41
CA GLY A 363 2.35 29.75 -6.25
C GLY A 363 1.85 31.20 -6.19
N VAL A 364 2.72 32.16 -5.83
CA VAL A 364 2.33 33.56 -5.64
C VAL A 364 2.31 34.35 -6.96
N ASP A 365 2.86 33.80 -8.04
CA ASP A 365 2.92 34.44 -9.37
C ASP A 365 1.77 34.02 -10.32
N GLU A 366 0.75 33.27 -9.86
CA GLU A 366 -0.47 32.93 -10.64
C GLU A 366 -1.66 33.88 -10.35
N GLY A 367 -1.42 35.19 -10.34
CA GLY A 367 -2.42 36.24 -10.16
C GLY A 367 -2.62 37.12 -11.39
#